data_AF-A0A2G8PH27-F1
#
_entry.id   AF-A0A2G8PH27-F1
#
_cell.length_a   1.000
_cell.length_b   1.000
_cell.length_c   1.000
_cell.angle_alpha   90.00
_cell.angle_beta   90.00
_cell.angle_gamma   90.00
#
_symmetry.space_group_name_H-M   'P 1'
#
loop_
_entity.id
_entity.type
_entity.pdbx_description
1 polymer ?
#
loop_
_entity_poly.entity_id
_entity_poly.type
_entity_poly.pdbx_seq_one_letter_code
_entity_poly.pdbx_strand_id
1 'polypeptide(L)' 'MLWYSFGCNHFPRTEDWPVMPVSYIGFLLKPLGFFECNPALDVPPPPPKSKSCCSS' A
#
# COMPACT_ATOMS: atom_id res chain seq x y z
N MET A 1 -12.29 19.22 14.94
CA MET A 1 -10.89 18.88 15.22
C MET A 1 -10.83 17.38 15.44
N LEU A 2 -10.02 16.64 14.68
CA LEU A 2 -9.82 15.20 14.83
C LEU A 2 -8.34 14.96 15.13
N TRP A 3 -8.07 14.14 16.15
CA TRP A 3 -6.72 13.71 16.50
C TRP A 3 -6.67 12.19 16.41
N TYR A 4 -5.72 11.67 15.65
CA TYR A 4 -5.52 10.23 15.49
C TYR A 4 -4.07 9.88 15.86
N SER A 5 -3.91 8.91 16.76
CA SER A 5 -2.64 8.50 17.31
C SER A 5 -2.28 7.08 16.83
N PHE A 6 -1.04 6.90 16.38
CA PHE A 6 -0.50 5.63 15.90
C PHE A 6 0.93 5.47 16.43
N GLY A 7 1.33 4.22 16.66
CA GLY A 7 2.68 3.88 17.08
C GLY A 7 2.99 2.41 16.79
N CYS A 8 4.27 2.07 16.74
CA CYS A 8 4.75 0.69 16.63
C CYS A 8 5.57 0.36 17.87
N ASN A 9 5.36 -0.85 18.43
CA ASN A 9 6.22 -1.38 19.49
C ASN A 9 7.22 -2.34 18.85
N HIS A 10 8.46 -1.88 18.61
CA HIS A 10 9.50 -2.69 17.99
C HIS A 10 10.29 -3.46 19.06
N PHE A 11 10.06 -4.78 19.14
CA PHE A 11 10.91 -5.68 19.93
C PHE A 11 12.08 -6.13 19.04
N PRO A 12 13.34 -5.73 19.32
CA PRO A 12 14.49 -6.07 18.48
C PRO A 12 14.67 -7.59 18.37
N ARG A 13 14.90 -8.09 17.16
CA ARG A 13 15.21 -9.50 16.91
C ARG A 13 16.61 -9.64 16.32
N THR A 14 17.17 -10.84 16.38
CA THR A 14 18.53 -11.12 15.89
C THR A 14 18.66 -10.87 14.37
N GLU A 15 17.57 -10.96 13.62
CA GLU A 15 17.52 -10.67 12.19
C GLU A 15 17.61 -9.18 11.84
N ASP A 16 17.41 -8.28 12.82
CA ASP A 16 17.57 -6.83 12.65
C ASP A 16 19.05 -6.40 12.69
N TRP A 17 19.97 -7.35 12.93
CA TRP A 17 21.40 -7.12 12.98
C TRP A 17 22.10 -7.66 11.72
N PRO A 18 23.05 -6.92 11.12
CA PRO A 18 23.52 -5.56 11.44
C PRO A 18 22.66 -4.43 10.83
N VAL A 19 21.66 -4.78 10.01
CA VAL A 19 20.77 -3.84 9.33
C VAL A 19 19.34 -4.28 9.52
N MET A 20 18.53 -3.40 10.12
CA MET A 20 17.10 -3.63 10.32
C MET A 20 16.33 -3.57 8.99
N PRO A 21 15.50 -4.57 8.67
CA PRO A 21 14.55 -4.50 7.55
C PRO A 21 13.51 -3.40 7.72
N VAL A 22 12.96 -2.89 6.60
CA VAL A 22 11.96 -1.81 6.65
C VAL A 22 10.62 -2.31 7.17
N SER A 23 10.06 -1.62 8.17
CA SER A 23 8.70 -1.82 8.66
C SER A 23 7.81 -0.63 8.26
N TYR A 24 6.62 -0.92 7.74
CA TYR A 24 5.66 0.08 7.26
C TYR A 24 4.44 0.16 8.19
N ILE A 25 4.06 1.38 8.57
CA ILE A 25 2.82 1.69 9.27
C ILE A 25 2.07 2.78 8.50
N GLY A 26 0.75 2.64 8.33
CA GLY A 26 -0.07 3.57 7.57
C GLY A 26 -1.55 3.41 7.87
N PHE A 27 -2.35 4.38 7.44
CA PHE A 27 -3.80 4.38 7.56
C PHE A 27 -4.44 4.86 6.27
N LEU A 28 -5.68 4.44 6.02
CA LEU A 28 -6.45 4.83 4.84
C LEU A 28 -7.76 5.44 5.29
N LEU A 29 -8.05 6.65 4.79
CA LEU A 29 -9.37 7.24 4.90
C LEU A 29 -10.17 6.89 3.66
N LYS A 30 -11.09 5.94 3.79
CA LYS A 30 -11.96 5.53 2.70
C LYS A 30 -13.28 6.30 2.76
N PRO A 31 -13.71 6.96 1.67
CA PRO A 31 -15.03 7.58 1.63
C PRO A 31 -16.13 6.51 1.73
N LEU A 32 -17.12 6.74 2.60
CA LEU A 32 -18.31 5.90 2.76
C LEU A 32 -19.54 6.75 2.43
N GLY A 33 -20.29 6.38 1.38
CA GLY A 33 -21.46 7.14 0.94
C GLY A 33 -21.15 8.52 0.33
N PHE A 34 -19.89 8.78 -0.05
CA PHE A 34 -19.49 10.05 -0.68
C PHE A 34 -19.80 10.10 -2.18
N PHE A 35 -19.72 8.96 -2.87
CA PHE A 35 -20.04 8.82 -4.29
C PHE A 35 -21.30 7.95 -4.44
N GLU A 36 -22.20 8.32 -5.36
CA GLU A 36 -23.40 7.51 -5.66
C GLU A 36 -23.06 6.15 -6.27
N CYS A 37 -21.95 6.08 -7.01
CA CYS A 37 -21.44 4.88 -7.68
C CYS A 37 -19.91 4.79 -7.57
N ASN A 38 -19.33 3.62 -7.87
CA ASN A 38 -17.89 3.41 -7.82
C ASN A 38 -17.13 4.39 -8.75
N PRO A 39 -16.27 5.28 -8.21
CA PRO A 39 -15.58 6.30 -9.00
C PRO A 39 -14.52 5.73 -9.97
N ALA A 40 -14.12 4.46 -9.80
CA ALA A 40 -13.11 3.83 -10.66
C ALA A 40 -13.71 3.14 -11.92
N LEU A 41 -15.02 3.23 -12.15
CA LEU A 41 -15.69 2.53 -13.26
C LEU A 41 -15.30 3.04 -14.65
N ASP A 42 -14.94 4.32 -14.78
CA ASP A 42 -14.59 4.94 -16.07
C ASP A 42 -13.07 5.04 -16.30
N VAL A 43 -12.26 4.35 -15.48
CA VAL A 43 -10.80 4.41 -15.59
C VAL A 43 -10.34 3.40 -16.65
N PRO A 44 -9.69 3.85 -17.74
CA PRO A 44 -9.20 2.95 -18.77
C PRO A 44 -8.14 2.00 -18.18
N PRO A 45 -8.10 0.73 -18.61
CA PRO A 45 -7.12 -0.23 -18.13
C PRO A 45 -5.70 0.20 -18.50
N PRO A 46 -4.69 -0.12 -17.67
CA PRO A 46 -3.30 0.19 -17.99
C PRO A 46 -2.87 -0.51 -19.28
N PRO A 47 -1.93 0.08 -20.06
CA PRO A 47 -1.46 -0.50 -21.31
C PRO A 47 -0.85 -1.88 -21.08
N PRO A 48 -0.96 -2.80 -22.06
CA PRO A 48 -0.45 -4.15 -21.92
C PRO A 48 1.07 -4.13 -21.68
N LYS A 49 1.51 -4.79 -20.60
CA LYS A 49 2.95 -5.00 -20.36
C LYS A 49 3.48 -5.90 -21.47
N SER A 50 4.32 -5.36 -22.34
CA SER A 50 5.12 -6.12 -23.31
C SER A 50 5.85 -7.24 -22.57
N LYS A 51 5.42 -8.50 -22.75
CA LYS A 51 6.22 -9.66 -22.37
C LYS A 51 7.39 -9.69 -23.34
N SER A 52 8.52 -9.14 -22.91
CA SER A 52 9.80 -9.32 -23.59
C SER A 52 9.99 -10.82 -23.83
N CYS A 53 10.06 -11.18 -25.10
CA CYS A 53 10.29 -12.51 -25.61
C CYS A 53 11.47 -13.18 -24.89
N CYS A 54 11.21 -14.29 -24.21
CA CYS A 54 12.20 -15.34 -23.98
C CYS A 54 11.54 -16.66 -24.29
N SER A 55 11.59 -17.02 -25.56
CA SER A 55 11.62 -18.40 -26.02
C SER A 55 13.00 -18.97 -25.68
N SER A 56 13.03 -20.00 -24.84
CA SER A 56 14.06 -21.04 -24.79
C SER A 56 13.42 -22.30 -24.24
#